data_AF-A0AA40KLJ0-F1
#
_entry.id   AF-A0AA40KLJ0-F1
#
_cell.length_a   1.000
_cell.length_b   1.000
_cell.length_c   1.000
_cell.angle_alpha   90.00
_cell.angle_beta   90.00
_cell.angle_gamma   90.00
#
_symmetry.space_group_name_H-M   'P 1'
#
loop_
_entity.id
_entity.type
_entity.pdbx_description
1 polymer ?
#
loop_
_entity_poly.entity_id
_entity_poly.type
_entity_poly.pdbx_seq_one_letter_code
_entity_poly.pdbx_strand_id
1 'polypeptide(L)'
;MAVSLGHDCVSDTECRLADPHSRCVGGICDCGFRDNESGCSARNGGCPAGTFQCRGTGKCVSWFFVCDGRPDCGDGSDERCWNERGIAECPAQAFRCGASNACVSRAAICDGKHDCPHGEDEAGCNDRRKCPRGAFRCNNGQCLPAYEFCNAVVSCRDGSDEPRGACRRRQIGNHRARVSSNHCPFRCDNGRCRSDAIVCSGRDGCGDGSDEKRCSVCS
;
A
#
# COMPACT_ATOMS: atom_id res chain seq x y z
N MET A 1 -20.76 21.71 -1.67
CA MET A 1 -20.00 20.90 -0.70
C MET A 1 -18.65 20.64 -1.36
N ALA A 2 -17.55 21.05 -0.73
CA ALA A 2 -16.21 20.80 -1.24
C ALA A 2 -15.92 19.29 -1.16
N VAL A 3 -15.26 18.75 -2.17
CA VAL A 3 -14.81 17.34 -2.16
C VAL A 3 -13.34 17.40 -1.79
N SER A 4 -13.04 17.01 -0.55
CA SER A 4 -11.67 16.99 -0.05
C SER A 4 -11.01 15.69 -0.52
N LEU A 5 -9.80 15.77 -1.08
CA LEU A 5 -9.05 14.58 -1.54
C LEU A 5 -8.37 13.84 -0.40
N GLY A 6 -8.40 14.39 0.83
CA GLY A 6 -7.92 13.74 2.06
C GLY A 6 -6.40 13.48 2.09
N HIS A 7 -5.65 14.07 1.16
CA HIS A 7 -4.19 13.98 1.12
C HIS A 7 -3.55 15.19 1.77
N ASP A 8 -2.68 14.97 2.76
CA ASP A 8 -1.81 16.02 3.30
C ASP A 8 -0.92 16.59 2.18
N CYS A 9 -0.79 17.91 2.13
CA CYS A 9 0.00 18.61 1.11
C CYS A 9 0.75 19.80 1.71
N VAL A 10 1.89 20.13 1.09
CA VAL A 10 2.67 21.32 1.43
C VAL A 10 2.61 22.35 0.30
N SER A 11 2.17 21.95 -0.90
CA SER A 11 2.06 22.85 -2.06
C SER A 11 0.96 22.45 -3.05
N ASP A 12 0.47 23.42 -3.83
CA ASP A 12 -0.47 23.19 -4.93
C ASP A 12 0.06 22.22 -5.98
N THR A 13 1.38 22.19 -6.20
CA THR A 13 2.02 21.31 -7.18
C THR A 13 1.80 19.84 -6.82
N GLU A 14 1.89 19.51 -5.53
CA GLU A 14 1.64 18.17 -4.99
C GLU A 14 0.22 17.71 -5.28
N CYS A 15 -0.76 18.61 -5.15
CA CYS A 15 -2.15 18.31 -5.46
C CYS A 15 -2.41 18.22 -6.97
N ARG A 16 -1.74 19.04 -7.78
CA ARG A 16 -1.86 19.01 -9.25
C ARG A 16 -1.27 17.76 -9.89
N LEU A 17 -0.37 17.08 -9.20
CA LEU A 17 0.13 15.77 -9.61
C LEU A 17 -0.92 14.67 -9.43
N ALA A 18 -1.80 14.81 -8.43
CA ALA A 18 -2.88 13.87 -8.15
C ALA A 18 -4.14 14.15 -8.99
N ASP A 19 -4.51 15.42 -9.15
CA ASP A 19 -5.55 15.87 -10.06
C ASP A 19 -5.21 17.29 -10.57
N PRO A 20 -5.17 17.55 -11.89
CA PRO A 20 -4.65 18.80 -12.47
C PRO A 20 -5.33 20.08 -11.97
N HIS A 21 -6.54 19.96 -11.42
CA HIS A 21 -7.37 21.07 -10.96
C HIS A 21 -7.42 21.18 -9.43
N SER A 22 -6.68 20.35 -8.71
CA SER A 22 -6.64 20.32 -7.25
C SER A 22 -5.57 21.25 -6.68
N ARG A 23 -5.83 21.82 -5.50
CA ARG A 23 -4.96 22.81 -4.83
C ARG A 23 -4.79 22.47 -3.36
N CYS A 24 -3.71 22.93 -2.76
CA CYS A 24 -3.43 22.68 -1.35
C CYS A 24 -4.12 23.75 -0.50
N VAL A 25 -5.19 23.36 0.19
CA VAL A 25 -5.99 24.27 1.03
C VAL A 25 -6.00 23.74 2.45
N GLY A 26 -5.42 24.50 3.39
CA GLY A 26 -5.36 24.08 4.79
C GLY A 26 -4.51 22.84 5.05
N GLY A 27 -3.49 22.60 4.21
CA GLY A 27 -2.63 21.42 4.31
C GLY A 27 -3.25 20.15 3.74
N ILE A 28 -4.41 20.24 3.07
CA ILE A 28 -5.08 19.12 2.43
C ILE A 28 -5.36 19.46 0.97
N CYS A 29 -5.17 18.50 0.07
CA CYS A 29 -5.54 18.68 -1.32
C CYS A 29 -7.06 18.79 -1.47
N ASP A 30 -7.53 19.95 -1.90
CA ASP A 30 -8.94 20.29 -2.08
C ASP A 30 -9.20 20.71 -3.53
N CYS A 31 -10.31 20.26 -4.10
CA CYS A 31 -10.78 20.65 -5.41
C CYS A 31 -12.06 21.47 -5.28
N GLY A 32 -11.90 22.79 -5.10
CA GLY A 32 -13.02 23.70 -4.92
C GLY A 32 -13.09 24.76 -6.00
N PHE A 33 -13.91 24.57 -7.03
CA PHE A 33 -14.74 25.65 -7.61
C PHE A 33 -16.02 25.06 -8.22
N ARG A 34 -17.14 25.71 -7.92
CA ARG A 34 -18.51 25.31 -8.27
C ARG A 34 -18.98 26.14 -9.47
N ASP A 35 -18.61 25.74 -10.68
CA ASP A 35 -19.33 26.13 -11.88
C ASP A 35 -19.08 25.12 -13.01
N ASN A 36 -20.18 24.50 -13.45
CA ASN A 36 -20.34 23.66 -14.63
C ASN A 36 -19.32 22.55 -14.92
N GLU A 37 -19.72 21.33 -14.54
CA GLU A 37 -19.70 20.11 -15.37
C GLU A 37 -18.41 19.65 -16.09
N SER A 38 -17.23 20.19 -15.77
CA SER A 38 -15.94 19.67 -16.28
C SER A 38 -14.79 20.16 -15.40
N GLY A 39 -14.28 19.33 -14.49
CA GLY A 39 -13.06 19.74 -13.76
C GLY A 39 -12.61 18.94 -12.55
N CYS A 40 -13.27 17.84 -12.17
CA CYS A 40 -12.71 16.89 -11.21
C CYS A 40 -12.98 15.47 -11.73
N SER A 41 -11.94 14.76 -12.16
CA SER A 41 -12.06 13.34 -12.50
C SER A 41 -11.85 12.44 -11.28
N ALA A 42 -11.34 12.99 -10.18
CA ALA A 42 -11.26 12.32 -8.89
C ALA A 42 -12.68 12.13 -8.34
N ARG A 43 -13.26 10.94 -8.57
CA ARG A 43 -14.43 10.48 -7.82
C ARG A 43 -14.03 10.41 -6.35
N ASN A 44 -14.59 11.32 -5.56
CA ASN A 44 -14.69 11.29 -4.09
C ASN A 44 -13.79 10.25 -3.39
N GLY A 45 -12.64 10.69 -2.90
CA GLY A 45 -11.67 9.85 -2.18
C GLY A 45 -10.47 9.46 -3.04
N GLY A 46 -9.30 10.01 -2.70
CA GLY A 46 -8.02 9.53 -3.24
C GLY A 46 -7.81 8.03 -3.00
N CYS A 47 -6.74 7.49 -3.57
CA CYS A 47 -6.43 6.08 -3.40
C CYS A 47 -6.15 5.74 -1.91
N PRO A 48 -6.65 4.60 -1.41
CA PRO A 48 -6.46 4.21 0.00
C PRO A 48 -4.98 4.10 0.38
N ALA A 49 -4.67 4.18 1.67
CA ALA A 49 -3.30 4.08 2.15
C ALA A 49 -2.62 2.78 1.64
N GLY A 50 -1.35 2.87 1.23
CA GLY A 50 -0.64 1.75 0.60
C GLY A 50 -0.90 1.58 -0.90
N THR A 51 -1.61 2.52 -1.54
CA THR A 51 -1.90 2.48 -2.98
C THR A 51 -1.58 3.79 -3.72
N PHE A 52 -1.16 3.68 -4.97
CA PHE A 52 -0.76 4.76 -5.87
C PHE A 52 -1.84 4.96 -6.93
N GLN A 53 -2.17 6.21 -7.21
CA GLN A 53 -3.16 6.57 -8.21
C GLN A 53 -2.51 6.74 -9.57
N CYS A 54 -2.90 5.93 -10.54
CA CYS A 54 -2.50 6.09 -11.93
C CYS A 54 -2.95 7.44 -12.46
N ARG A 55 -2.03 8.21 -13.06
CA ARG A 55 -2.27 9.60 -13.49
C ARG A 55 -3.32 9.71 -14.60
N GLY A 56 -3.27 8.82 -15.58
CA GLY A 56 -4.14 8.86 -16.76
C GLY A 56 -5.54 8.29 -16.54
N THR A 57 -5.69 7.30 -15.65
CA THR A 57 -6.97 6.58 -15.48
C THR A 57 -7.61 6.75 -14.09
N GLY A 58 -6.89 7.31 -13.12
CA GLY A 58 -7.34 7.41 -11.72
C GLY A 58 -7.49 6.08 -10.99
N LYS A 59 -6.97 4.97 -11.54
CA LYS A 59 -7.02 3.63 -10.92
C LYS A 59 -5.99 3.54 -9.80
N CYS A 60 -6.27 2.77 -8.75
CA CYS A 60 -5.36 2.57 -7.63
C CYS A 60 -4.59 1.26 -7.76
N VAL A 61 -3.27 1.32 -7.91
CA VAL A 61 -2.34 0.19 -7.87
C VAL A 61 -1.63 0.14 -6.52
N SER A 62 -1.05 -0.99 -6.14
CA SER A 62 -0.31 -1.08 -4.87
C SER A 62 0.99 -0.28 -4.93
N TRP A 63 1.48 0.28 -3.81
CA TRP A 63 2.82 0.89 -3.78
C TRP A 63 3.96 -0.08 -4.11
N PHE A 64 3.69 -1.39 -3.99
CA PHE A 64 4.61 -2.43 -4.41
C PHE A 64 4.79 -2.50 -5.95
N PHE A 65 3.84 -1.96 -6.71
CA PHE A 65 3.85 -1.88 -8.18
C PHE A 65 4.27 -0.50 -8.69
N VAL A 66 4.91 0.30 -7.84
CA VAL A 66 5.42 1.62 -8.24
C VAL A 66 6.93 1.46 -8.37
N CYS A 67 7.49 1.80 -9.53
CA CYS A 67 8.91 1.61 -9.83
C CYS A 67 9.36 0.15 -9.79
N ASP A 68 8.51 -0.79 -10.18
CA ASP A 68 8.82 -2.23 -10.12
C ASP A 68 9.40 -2.77 -11.44
N GLY A 69 9.53 -1.90 -12.45
CA GLY A 69 10.00 -2.22 -13.80
C GLY A 69 8.88 -2.64 -14.75
N ARG A 70 7.62 -2.66 -14.31
CA ARG A 70 6.47 -3.10 -15.10
C ARG A 70 5.33 -2.06 -15.07
N PRO A 71 4.75 -1.69 -16.22
CA PRO A 71 3.57 -0.84 -16.23
C PRO A 71 2.33 -1.63 -15.78
N ASP A 72 1.87 -1.37 -14.56
CA ASP A 72 0.59 -1.82 -14.02
C ASP A 72 -0.50 -0.75 -14.19
N CYS A 73 -0.10 0.52 -14.29
CA CYS A 73 -0.98 1.57 -14.79
C CYS A 73 -1.13 1.48 -16.31
N GLY A 74 -2.35 1.71 -16.81
CA GLY A 74 -2.64 1.69 -18.26
C GLY A 74 -1.89 2.78 -19.04
N ASP A 75 -1.44 3.82 -18.35
CA ASP A 75 -0.60 4.90 -18.87
C ASP A 75 0.89 4.79 -18.46
N GLY A 76 1.29 3.73 -17.75
CA GLY A 76 2.65 3.50 -17.25
C GLY A 76 3.14 4.55 -16.25
N SER A 77 2.22 5.27 -15.60
CA SER A 77 2.55 6.38 -14.70
C SER A 77 3.21 5.94 -13.38
N ASP A 78 3.00 4.69 -13.00
CA ASP A 78 3.65 3.99 -11.89
C ASP A 78 5.16 3.76 -12.12
N GLU A 79 5.58 3.66 -13.38
CA GLU A 79 6.99 3.44 -13.75
C GLU A 79 7.78 4.73 -14.02
N ARG A 80 7.13 5.89 -13.88
CA ARG A 80 7.75 7.22 -14.05
C ARG A 80 8.49 7.66 -12.79
N CYS A 81 9.46 6.86 -12.38
CA CYS A 81 10.24 7.05 -11.16
C CYS A 81 11.48 7.93 -11.36
N TRP A 82 11.67 8.40 -12.58
CA TRP A 82 12.68 9.36 -12.99
C TRP A 82 12.01 10.43 -13.86
N ASN A 83 12.51 11.67 -13.85
CA ASN A 83 12.08 12.68 -14.82
C ASN A 83 13.07 12.83 -15.96
N GLU A 84 12.60 13.28 -17.14
CA GLU A 84 13.37 13.45 -18.38
C GLU A 84 14.65 14.31 -18.25
N ARG A 85 14.84 15.00 -17.12
CA ARG A 85 16.00 15.85 -16.81
C ARG A 85 16.96 15.25 -15.77
N GLY A 86 16.75 13.98 -15.37
CA GLY A 86 17.58 13.31 -14.37
C GLY A 86 17.39 13.82 -12.94
N ILE A 87 16.32 14.57 -12.66
CA ILE A 87 15.92 14.97 -11.31
C ILE A 87 14.87 13.96 -10.85
N ALA A 88 15.19 13.18 -9.84
CA ALA A 88 14.24 12.19 -9.32
C ALA A 88 13.18 12.89 -8.46
N GLU A 89 12.04 13.17 -9.06
CA GLU A 89 10.83 13.44 -8.29
C GLU A 89 10.19 12.08 -8.00
N CYS A 90 10.75 11.39 -6.99
CA CYS A 90 10.21 10.09 -6.57
C CYS A 90 8.73 10.25 -6.26
N PRO A 91 7.85 9.37 -6.79
CA PRO A 91 6.50 9.27 -6.26
C PRO A 91 6.59 9.17 -4.73
N ALA A 92 5.76 9.90 -3.98
CA ALA A 92 5.74 9.83 -2.51
C ALA A 92 5.53 8.39 -1.99
N GLN A 93 4.98 7.55 -2.86
CA GLN A 93 4.66 6.15 -2.68
C GLN A 93 5.85 5.21 -2.97
N ALA A 94 6.91 5.67 -3.63
CA ALA A 94 8.13 4.89 -3.88
C ALA A 94 9.09 4.98 -2.69
N PHE A 95 10.08 4.08 -2.62
CA PHE A 95 11.16 4.18 -1.64
C PHE A 95 12.28 5.04 -2.22
N ARG A 96 12.52 6.21 -1.63
CA ARG A 96 13.67 7.06 -1.97
C ARG A 96 14.89 6.60 -1.21
N CYS A 97 15.93 6.21 -1.94
CA CYS A 97 17.25 5.98 -1.38
C CYS A 97 17.72 7.27 -0.65
N GLY A 98 18.28 7.15 0.54
CA GLY A 98 18.79 8.30 1.31
C GLY A 98 20.12 8.85 0.79
N ALA A 99 20.99 7.99 0.25
CA ALA A 99 22.33 8.38 -0.21
C ALA A 99 22.35 8.83 -1.68
N SER A 100 21.31 8.51 -2.44
CA SER A 100 21.14 8.93 -3.83
C SER A 100 19.72 9.40 -4.05
N ASN A 101 19.47 10.17 -5.10
CA ASN A 101 18.10 10.46 -5.50
C ASN A 101 17.43 9.27 -6.22
N ALA A 102 17.96 8.05 -6.15
CA ALA A 102 17.31 6.90 -6.77
C ALA A 102 16.00 6.55 -6.02
N CYS A 103 15.00 6.12 -6.78
CA CYS A 103 13.74 5.63 -6.26
C CYS A 103 13.62 4.16 -6.68
N VAL A 104 13.28 3.30 -5.72
CA VAL A 104 13.02 1.88 -5.96
C VAL A 104 11.61 1.54 -5.48
N SER A 105 11.08 0.42 -5.96
CA SER A 105 9.80 -0.08 -5.49
C SER A 105 9.81 -0.32 -3.99
N ARG A 106 8.66 -0.15 -3.35
CA ARG A 106 8.50 -0.57 -1.95
C ARG A 106 8.63 -2.09 -1.78
N ALA A 107 8.50 -2.86 -2.86
CA ALA A 107 8.78 -4.29 -2.90
C ALA A 107 10.27 -4.61 -2.74
N ALA A 108 11.15 -3.68 -3.09
CA ALA A 108 12.60 -3.80 -2.93
C ALA A 108 13.07 -3.59 -1.49
N ILE A 109 12.18 -3.13 -0.59
CA ILE A 109 12.56 -2.94 0.81
C ILE A 109 12.65 -4.31 1.48
N CYS A 110 13.85 -4.66 1.96
CA CYS A 110 14.10 -5.92 2.67
C CYS A 110 13.77 -7.14 1.82
N ASP A 111 13.91 -7.02 0.50
CA ASP A 111 13.68 -8.10 -0.45
C ASP A 111 14.89 -9.04 -0.51
N GLY A 112 16.02 -8.64 0.09
CA GLY A 112 17.30 -9.35 0.16
C GLY A 112 18.22 -9.12 -1.03
N LYS A 113 18.02 -8.05 -1.80
CA LYS A 113 18.89 -7.53 -2.87
C LYS A 113 19.22 -6.07 -2.58
N HIS A 114 20.35 -5.60 -3.08
CA HIS A 114 20.74 -4.19 -2.93
C HIS A 114 20.27 -3.42 -4.16
N ASP A 115 19.03 -2.96 -4.16
CA ASP A 115 18.45 -2.14 -5.23
C ASP A 115 18.82 -0.66 -5.06
N CYS A 116 19.05 -0.19 -3.84
CA CYS A 116 19.69 1.11 -3.64
C CYS A 116 21.22 1.05 -3.81
N PRO A 117 21.88 2.14 -4.27
CA PRO A 117 23.32 2.15 -4.54
C PRO A 117 24.22 1.78 -3.36
N HIS A 118 23.76 2.02 -2.13
CA HIS A 118 24.48 1.67 -0.90
C HIS A 118 23.77 0.59 -0.08
N GLY A 119 22.75 -0.08 -0.63
CA GLY A 119 21.99 -1.13 0.06
C GLY A 119 21.15 -0.62 1.24
N GLU A 120 20.78 0.66 1.26
CA GLU A 120 19.97 1.25 2.35
C GLU A 120 18.52 0.72 2.41
N ASP A 121 18.04 0.13 1.32
CA ASP A 121 16.81 -0.64 1.20
C ASP A 121 16.86 -1.92 2.06
N GLU A 122 18.03 -2.52 2.23
CA GLU A 122 18.28 -3.71 3.06
C GLU A 122 18.74 -3.38 4.49
N ALA A 123 18.94 -2.10 4.79
CA ALA A 123 19.35 -1.66 6.11
C ALA A 123 18.16 -1.59 7.10
N GLY A 124 18.31 -2.22 8.26
CA GLY A 124 17.36 -2.08 9.37
C GLY A 124 16.07 -2.88 9.23
N CYS A 125 16.06 -3.97 8.45
CA CYS A 125 14.89 -4.83 8.21
C CYS A 125 14.29 -5.50 9.45
N ASN A 126 15.01 -5.47 10.57
CA ASN A 126 14.48 -5.91 11.86
C ASN A 126 13.45 -4.91 12.46
N ASP A 127 13.45 -3.64 12.03
CA ASP A 127 12.49 -2.63 12.46
C ASP A 127 11.16 -2.75 11.68
N ARG A 128 10.03 -2.80 12.41
CA ARG A 128 8.69 -2.83 11.81
C ARG A 128 8.38 -1.56 11.01
N ARG A 129 8.99 -0.42 11.37
CA ARG A 129 8.78 0.87 10.70
C ARG A 129 9.40 0.91 9.30
N LYS A 130 10.28 -0.05 8.98
CA LYS A 130 10.92 -0.14 7.67
C LYS A 130 9.97 -0.67 6.60
N CYS A 131 9.08 -1.60 6.97
CA CYS A 131 8.08 -2.08 6.03
C CYS A 131 7.04 -0.99 5.71
N PRO A 132 6.49 -1.00 4.48
CA PRO A 132 5.37 -0.13 4.12
C PRO A 132 4.20 -0.24 5.08
N ARG A 133 3.47 0.87 5.29
CA ARG A 133 2.13 0.78 5.87
C ARG A 133 1.26 -0.10 4.97
N GLY A 134 0.53 -1.04 5.56
CA GLY A 134 -0.26 -2.02 4.79
C GLY A 134 0.56 -3.19 4.24
N ALA A 135 1.81 -3.37 4.68
CA ALA A 135 2.62 -4.55 4.36
C ALA A 135 2.57 -5.60 5.49
N PHE A 136 2.66 -6.87 5.10
CA PHE A 136 2.99 -7.97 5.99
C PHE A 136 4.51 -8.09 6.13
N ARG A 137 4.99 -8.37 7.34
CA ARG A 137 6.42 -8.63 7.58
C ARG A 137 6.62 -10.11 7.92
N CYS A 138 7.39 -10.80 7.10
CA CYS A 138 7.84 -12.16 7.32
C CYS A 138 8.73 -12.27 8.58
N ASN A 139 8.91 -13.46 9.16
CA ASN A 139 9.75 -13.61 10.35
C ASN A 139 11.24 -13.39 10.04
N ASN A 140 11.65 -13.61 8.80
CA ASN A 140 12.99 -13.30 8.29
C ASN A 140 13.24 -11.79 8.04
N GLY A 141 12.24 -10.92 8.23
CA GLY A 141 12.34 -9.47 8.01
C GLY A 141 11.89 -8.98 6.64
N GLN A 142 11.56 -9.87 5.70
CA GLN A 142 11.07 -9.51 4.37
C GLN A 142 9.70 -8.82 4.44
N CYS A 143 9.53 -7.77 3.65
CA CYS A 143 8.26 -7.05 3.55
C CYS A 143 7.49 -7.54 2.32
N LEU A 144 6.22 -7.91 2.52
CA LEU A 144 5.32 -8.34 1.47
C LEU A 144 4.03 -7.49 1.49
N PRO A 145 3.33 -7.35 0.36
CA PRO A 145 1.97 -6.84 0.37
C PRO A 145 1.09 -7.63 1.35
N ALA A 146 0.19 -6.95 2.08
CA ALA A 146 -0.71 -7.60 3.03
C ALA A 146 -1.53 -8.75 2.42
N TYR A 147 -1.86 -8.66 1.13
CA TYR A 147 -2.63 -9.69 0.44
C TYR A 147 -1.84 -10.99 0.22
N GLU A 148 -0.51 -10.97 0.30
CA GLU A 148 0.34 -12.17 0.20
C GLU A 148 0.19 -13.09 1.42
N PHE A 149 -0.21 -12.54 2.58
CA PHE A 149 -0.44 -13.36 3.75
C PHE A 149 -1.70 -14.24 3.57
N CYS A 150 -1.55 -15.56 3.74
CA CYS A 150 -2.62 -16.52 3.58
C CYS A 150 -3.30 -16.49 2.18
N ASN A 151 -2.54 -16.33 1.09
CA ASN A 151 -3.02 -16.42 -0.30
C ASN A 151 -2.83 -17.80 -0.97
N ALA A 152 -2.40 -18.82 -0.21
CA ALA A 152 -2.02 -20.16 -0.63
C ALA A 152 -0.72 -20.28 -1.47
N VAL A 153 0.08 -19.22 -1.53
CA VAL A 153 1.39 -19.17 -2.20
C VAL A 153 2.45 -18.85 -1.17
N VAL A 154 3.59 -19.56 -1.20
CA VAL A 154 4.73 -19.26 -0.32
C VAL A 154 5.56 -18.14 -0.95
N SER A 155 5.39 -16.94 -0.44
CA SER A 155 6.03 -15.70 -0.90
C SER A 155 7.14 -15.23 0.05
N CYS A 156 7.06 -15.53 1.34
CA CYS A 156 8.20 -15.31 2.24
C CYS A 156 9.29 -16.35 1.99
N ARG A 157 10.57 -15.95 2.04
CA ARG A 157 11.70 -16.92 1.93
C ARG A 157 11.70 -17.97 3.07
N ASP A 158 11.09 -17.66 4.20
CA ASP A 158 10.91 -18.57 5.34
C ASP A 158 9.51 -19.23 5.41
N GLY A 159 8.62 -18.92 4.45
CA GLY A 159 7.24 -19.39 4.39
C GLY A 159 6.34 -18.94 5.53
N SER A 160 6.72 -17.87 6.23
CA SER A 160 5.94 -17.34 7.37
C SER A 160 4.63 -16.67 6.99
N ASP A 161 4.39 -16.42 5.71
CA ASP A 161 3.13 -15.96 5.12
C ASP A 161 2.07 -17.05 4.97
N GLU A 162 2.48 -18.33 4.94
CA GLU A 162 1.59 -19.50 4.81
C GLU A 162 1.75 -20.48 5.99
N PRO A 163 1.55 -20.04 7.25
CA PRO A 163 1.71 -20.90 8.41
C PRO A 163 0.74 -22.08 8.37
N ARG A 164 1.29 -23.29 8.50
CA ARG A 164 0.54 -24.55 8.51
C ARG A 164 -0.57 -24.50 9.57
N GLY A 165 -1.82 -24.57 9.10
CA GLY A 165 -3.00 -24.66 9.97
C GLY A 165 -3.58 -23.32 10.42
N ALA A 166 -2.95 -22.17 10.12
CA ALA A 166 -3.52 -20.86 10.42
C ALA A 166 -4.33 -20.29 9.23
N CYS A 167 -3.84 -20.47 8.01
CA CYS A 167 -4.50 -19.96 6.80
C CYS A 167 -5.69 -20.80 6.31
N ARG A 168 -5.85 -22.04 6.82
CA ARG A 168 -6.94 -22.94 6.40
C ARG A 168 -8.05 -23.02 7.43
N ARG A 169 -9.28 -22.75 6.98
CA ARG A 169 -10.51 -23.25 7.59
C ARG A 169 -10.68 -24.73 7.24
N ARG A 170 -9.80 -25.61 7.73
CA ARG A 170 -10.08 -27.05 7.64
C ARG A 170 -11.07 -27.43 8.73
N GLN A 171 -12.31 -27.72 8.32
CA GLN A 171 -13.18 -28.65 9.03
C GLN A 171 -12.46 -30.01 9.07
N ILE A 172 -11.65 -30.27 10.09
CA ILE A 172 -11.21 -31.63 10.44
C ILE A 172 -12.13 -32.10 11.57
N GLY A 173 -13.35 -32.49 11.21
CA GLY A 173 -14.35 -32.96 12.19
C GLY A 173 -14.64 -31.99 13.34
N ASN A 174 -15.21 -32.54 14.42
CA ASN A 174 -15.79 -31.82 15.55
C ASN A 174 -14.78 -31.24 16.57
N HIS A 175 -13.50 -31.10 16.18
CA HIS A 175 -12.48 -30.49 17.03
C HIS A 175 -11.94 -29.22 16.38
N ARG A 176 -12.22 -28.09 17.03
CA ARG A 176 -11.57 -26.81 16.76
C ARG A 176 -10.07 -26.97 17.00
N ALA A 177 -9.28 -27.18 15.95
CA ALA A 177 -7.84 -26.94 16.01
C ALA A 177 -7.68 -25.48 16.46
N ARG A 178 -7.17 -25.27 17.68
CA ARG A 178 -6.91 -23.93 18.20
C ARG A 178 -5.81 -23.33 17.33
N VAL A 179 -6.19 -22.49 16.38
CA VAL A 179 -5.23 -21.63 15.68
C VAL A 179 -4.56 -20.77 16.75
N SER A 180 -3.25 -20.94 16.91
CA SER A 180 -2.48 -20.14 17.86
C SER A 180 -2.52 -18.67 17.43
N SER A 181 -2.84 -17.76 18.35
CA SER A 181 -2.94 -16.31 18.07
C SER A 181 -1.67 -15.72 17.44
N ASN A 182 -0.51 -16.35 17.63
CA ASN A 182 0.75 -15.92 17.01
C ASN A 182 0.80 -16.12 15.49
N HIS A 183 -0.09 -16.93 14.91
CA HIS A 183 -0.12 -17.25 13.48
C HIS A 183 -1.37 -16.72 12.78
N CYS A 184 -2.27 -16.05 13.50
CA CYS A 184 -3.48 -15.43 12.94
C CYS A 184 -3.53 -13.98 13.43
N PRO A 185 -2.77 -13.07 12.79
CA PRO A 185 -2.63 -11.68 13.23
C PRO A 185 -3.98 -10.97 13.27
N PHE A 186 -4.83 -11.21 12.26
CA PHE A 186 -6.22 -10.78 12.24
C PHE A 186 -7.14 -11.93 11.86
N ARG A 187 -8.26 -12.06 12.59
CA ARG A 187 -9.28 -13.08 12.34
C ARG A 187 -10.57 -12.43 11.87
N CYS A 188 -10.94 -12.69 10.62
CA CYS A 188 -12.19 -12.27 10.01
C CYS A 188 -13.40 -12.99 10.64
N ASP A 189 -14.61 -12.45 10.49
CA ASP A 189 -15.83 -13.08 11.05
C ASP A 189 -16.16 -14.40 10.34
N ASN A 190 -15.84 -14.50 9.05
CA ASN A 190 -15.93 -15.72 8.24
C ASN A 190 -14.90 -16.80 8.67
N GLY A 191 -14.01 -16.48 9.61
CA GLY A 191 -13.03 -17.38 10.19
C GLY A 191 -11.75 -17.53 9.36
N ARG A 192 -11.52 -16.68 8.35
CA ARG A 192 -10.22 -16.56 7.67
C ARG A 192 -9.22 -15.82 8.55
N CYS A 193 -7.96 -16.21 8.45
CA CYS A 193 -6.85 -15.47 9.01
C CYS A 193 -6.24 -14.59 7.94
N ARG A 194 -5.98 -13.33 8.29
CA ARG A 194 -5.38 -12.31 7.43
C ARG A 194 -4.32 -11.56 8.22
N SER A 195 -3.51 -10.76 7.51
CA SER A 195 -2.54 -9.87 8.16
C SER A 195 -3.27 -8.78 8.95
N ASP A 196 -2.72 -8.32 10.06
CA ASP A 196 -3.25 -7.14 10.78
C ASP A 196 -3.15 -5.85 9.94
N ALA A 197 -2.31 -5.86 8.91
CA ALA A 197 -2.16 -4.78 7.95
C ALA A 197 -3.42 -4.48 7.09
N ILE A 198 -4.41 -5.39 7.03
CA ILE A 198 -5.69 -5.12 6.35
C ILE A 198 -6.72 -4.45 7.25
N VAL A 199 -6.49 -4.39 8.56
CA VAL A 199 -7.43 -3.81 9.52
C VAL A 199 -7.53 -2.30 9.28
N CYS A 200 -8.74 -1.80 9.02
CA CYS A 200 -8.99 -0.39 8.73
C CYS A 200 -8.18 0.12 7.52
N SER A 201 -7.98 -0.76 6.53
CA SER A 201 -7.27 -0.44 5.30
C SER A 201 -8.18 0.23 4.25
N GLY A 202 -9.49 0.31 4.52
CA GLY A 202 -10.50 0.83 3.60
C GLY A 202 -10.84 -0.14 2.47
N ARG A 203 -10.44 -1.41 2.57
CA ARG A 203 -10.74 -2.48 1.61
C ARG A 203 -11.27 -3.67 2.36
N ASP A 204 -12.18 -4.41 1.74
CA ASP A 204 -12.65 -5.68 2.28
C ASP A 204 -11.59 -6.78 2.08
N GLY A 205 -10.54 -6.74 2.88
CA GLY A 205 -9.44 -7.70 2.87
C GLY A 205 -9.86 -9.06 3.41
N CYS A 206 -10.98 -9.16 4.13
CA CYS A 206 -11.56 -10.41 4.60
C CYS A 206 -12.57 -11.05 3.62
N GLY A 207 -13.16 -10.26 2.71
CA GLY A 207 -14.28 -10.64 1.86
C GLY A 207 -15.65 -10.66 2.58
N ASP A 208 -15.71 -10.19 3.83
CA ASP A 208 -16.90 -10.11 4.68
C ASP A 208 -17.03 -8.74 5.43
N GLY A 209 -16.15 -7.81 5.11
CA GLY A 209 -16.02 -6.45 5.65
C GLY A 209 -15.57 -6.40 7.11
N SER A 210 -15.18 -7.52 7.73
CA SER A 210 -14.93 -7.56 9.17
C SER A 210 -13.66 -6.83 9.62
N ASP A 211 -12.72 -6.63 8.70
CA ASP A 211 -11.55 -5.79 8.87
C ASP A 211 -11.84 -4.29 8.96
N GLU A 212 -13.07 -3.86 8.63
CA GLU A 212 -13.46 -2.43 8.59
C GLU A 212 -14.53 -2.05 9.65
N LYS A 213 -15.03 -3.00 10.46
CA LYS A 213 -16.20 -2.77 11.35
C LYS A 213 -15.91 -2.07 12.68
N ARG A 214 -14.64 -1.95 13.10
CA ARG A 214 -14.24 -1.43 14.44
C ARG A 214 -13.05 -0.48 14.39
N CYS A 215 -13.04 0.40 13.41
CA CYS A 215 -12.02 1.42 13.23
C CYS A 215 -12.41 2.68 14.00
N SER A 216 -11.62 3.05 15.02
CA SER A 216 -11.93 4.20 15.88
C SER A 216 -11.68 5.57 15.22
N VAL A 217 -11.12 5.60 14.01
CA VAL A 217 -10.86 6.77 13.15
C VAL A 217 -10.73 6.18 11.71
N CYS A 218 -11.25 6.76 10.62
CA CYS A 218 -11.33 8.17 10.27
C CYS A 218 -12.72 8.62 9.79
N SER A 219 -13.35 9.50 10.58
CA SER A 219 -14.27 10.53 10.06
C SER A 219 -13.49 11.61 9.33
#